data_AF-A0AAD6JHG5-F1
#
_entry.id   AF-A0AAD6JHG5-F1
#
_cell.length_a   1.000
_cell.length_b   1.000
_cell.length_c   1.000
_cell.angle_alpha   90.00
_cell.angle_beta   90.00
_cell.angle_gamma   90.00
#
_symmetry.space_group_name_H-M   'P 1'
#
loop_
_entity.id
_entity.type
_entity.pdbx_description
1 polymer ?
#
loop_
_entity_poly.entity_id
_entity_poly.type
_entity_poly.pdbx_seq_one_letter_code
_entity_poly.pdbx_strand_id
1 'polypeptide(L)'
;MASKLISLLAMAAAVLLPLFFSLSLASVSPSIPVSPGTLCNDTLYPSYCKSVLPNQSSNVYESARVCVRKSLAQSRKLLNLVDKYLLRRSTLSITAIRALEDCQFLASLNIEFFAQLLSNCQC
;
A
#
# COMPACT_ATOMS: atom_id res chain seq x y z
N MET A 1 -12.28 18.94 -46.04
CA MET A 1 -11.52 17.95 -45.24
C MET A 1 -11.27 18.43 -43.80
N ALA A 2 -10.94 19.71 -43.57
CA ALA A 2 -10.74 20.27 -42.22
C ALA A 2 -11.95 20.15 -41.26
N SER A 3 -13.18 20.35 -41.74
CA SER A 3 -14.40 20.25 -40.90
C SER A 3 -14.61 18.83 -40.31
N LYS A 4 -14.26 17.77 -41.05
CA LYS A 4 -14.35 16.39 -40.54
C LYS A 4 -13.29 16.10 -39.49
N LEU A 5 -12.10 16.67 -39.62
CA LEU A 5 -11.02 16.52 -38.64
C LEU A 5 -11.35 17.24 -37.32
N ILE A 6 -11.93 18.44 -37.40
CA ILE A 6 -12.39 19.20 -36.21
C ILE A 6 -13.49 18.44 -35.48
N SER A 7 -14.43 17.84 -36.22
CA SER A 7 -15.50 17.02 -35.63
C SER A 7 -14.97 15.77 -34.93
N LEU A 8 -13.98 15.08 -35.51
CA LEU A 8 -13.35 13.90 -34.89
C LEU A 8 -12.58 14.27 -33.60
N LEU A 9 -11.87 15.39 -33.60
CA LEU A 9 -11.16 15.88 -32.41
C LEU A 9 -12.13 16.28 -31.28
N ALA A 10 -13.25 16.93 -31.62
CA ALA A 10 -14.28 17.29 -30.65
C ALA A 10 -14.95 16.06 -30.01
N MET A 11 -15.25 15.03 -30.81
CA MET A 11 -15.81 13.78 -30.30
C MET A 11 -14.83 13.02 -29.40
N ALA A 12 -13.55 12.96 -29.81
CA ALA A 12 -12.51 12.34 -28.98
C ALA A 12 -12.34 13.09 -27.64
N ALA A 13 -12.32 14.42 -27.67
CA ALA A 13 -12.24 15.24 -26.46
C ALA A 13 -13.46 15.04 -25.54
N ALA A 14 -14.67 14.94 -26.09
CA ALA A 14 -15.90 14.69 -25.31
C ALA A 14 -15.91 13.32 -24.63
N VAL A 15 -15.34 12.29 -25.26
CA VAL A 15 -15.22 10.94 -24.68
C VAL A 15 -14.11 10.85 -23.65
N LEU A 16 -13.01 11.60 -23.84
CA LEU A 16 -11.85 11.57 -22.94
C LEU A 16 -12.00 12.50 -21.72
N LEU A 17 -12.77 13.59 -21.82
CA LEU A 17 -13.02 14.52 -20.72
C LEU A 17 -13.52 13.85 -19.41
N PRO A 18 -14.52 12.94 -19.42
CA PRO A 18 -15.03 12.34 -18.19
C PRO A 18 -14.03 11.43 -17.49
N LEU A 19 -13.00 10.92 -18.19
CA LEU A 19 -11.93 10.13 -17.57
C LEU A 19 -11.02 10.98 -16.67
N PHE A 20 -10.85 12.27 -16.98
CA PHE A 20 -10.08 13.20 -16.16
C PHE A 20 -10.88 13.78 -14.98
N PHE A 21 -12.22 13.76 -15.05
CA PHE A 21 -13.11 14.24 -13.99
C PHE A 21 -13.55 13.16 -13.00
N SER A 22 -12.94 11.96 -13.04
CA SER A 22 -13.10 10.96 -11.97
C SER A 22 -12.33 11.38 -10.71
N LEU A 23 -12.59 12.60 -10.22
CA LEU A 23 -12.16 13.04 -8.90
C LEU A 23 -13.11 12.37 -7.91
N SER A 24 -12.72 11.21 -7.41
CA SER A 24 -13.42 10.54 -6.31
C SER A 24 -13.32 11.43 -5.08
N LEU A 25 -14.29 12.34 -4.92
CA LEU A 25 -14.46 13.14 -3.71
C LEU A 25 -15.11 12.25 -2.65
N ALA A 26 -14.30 11.44 -1.98
CA ALA A 26 -14.72 10.76 -0.76
C ALA A 26 -14.94 11.83 0.33
N SER A 27 -16.15 12.37 0.41
CA SER A 27 -16.59 13.34 1.42
C SER A 27 -16.93 12.68 2.76
N VAL A 28 -16.19 11.64 3.16
CA VAL A 28 -16.31 11.10 4.50
C VAL A 28 -15.55 12.05 5.42
N SER A 29 -16.27 12.70 6.33
CA SER A 29 -15.64 13.47 7.40
C SER A 29 -14.55 12.59 8.06
N PRO A 30 -13.28 13.03 8.07
CA PRO A 30 -12.12 12.24 8.52
C PRO A 30 -12.22 11.63 9.92
N SER A 31 -13.22 12.06 10.70
CA SER A 31 -13.40 11.74 12.11
C SER A 31 -14.48 10.72 12.41
N ILE A 32 -15.27 10.24 11.42
CA ILE A 32 -16.33 9.26 11.70
C ILE A 32 -15.67 7.92 12.10
N PRO A 33 -15.96 7.39 13.30
CA PRO A 33 -15.47 6.07 13.69
C PRO A 33 -16.08 5.00 12.79
N VAL A 34 -15.23 4.16 12.21
CA VAL A 34 -15.62 3.02 11.39
C VAL A 34 -15.19 1.75 12.10
N SER A 35 -16.05 0.73 12.07
CA SER A 35 -15.71 -0.57 12.65
C SER A 35 -14.63 -1.27 11.80
N PRO A 36 -13.73 -2.06 12.42
CA PRO A 36 -12.82 -2.93 11.67
C PRO A 36 -13.56 -3.87 10.71
N GLY A 37 -14.78 -4.29 11.06
CA GLY A 37 -15.63 -5.11 10.20
C GLY A 37 -15.90 -4.46 8.85
N THR A 38 -16.29 -3.18 8.88
CA THR A 38 -16.56 -2.39 7.68
C THR A 38 -15.28 -2.10 6.90
N LEU A 39 -14.19 -1.70 7.59
CA LEU A 39 -12.91 -1.39 6.92
C LEU A 39 -12.28 -2.59 6.22
N CYS A 40 -12.42 -3.78 6.80
CA CYS A 40 -11.75 -4.97 6.31
C CYS A 40 -12.54 -5.75 5.25
N ASN A 41 -13.83 -5.48 5.07
CA ASN A 41 -14.70 -6.25 4.16
C ASN A 41 -14.23 -6.19 2.71
N ASP A 42 -13.69 -5.05 2.28
CA ASP A 42 -13.23 -4.84 0.90
C ASP A 42 -11.77 -5.28 0.68
N THR A 43 -11.12 -5.84 1.71
CA THR A 43 -9.74 -6.32 1.59
C THR A 43 -9.70 -7.76 1.08
N LEU A 44 -8.60 -8.15 0.41
CA LEU A 44 -8.38 -9.52 -0.05
C LEU A 44 -8.37 -10.55 1.10
N TYR A 45 -8.03 -10.11 2.32
CA TYR A 45 -7.93 -10.97 3.50
C TYR A 45 -8.64 -10.34 4.72
N PRO A 46 -9.98 -10.35 4.76
CA PRO A 46 -10.74 -9.67 5.81
C PRO A 46 -10.41 -10.16 7.22
N SER A 47 -10.23 -11.46 7.41
CA SER A 47 -9.89 -12.05 8.72
C SER A 47 -8.52 -11.60 9.20
N TYR A 48 -7.53 -11.52 8.30
CA TYR A 48 -6.21 -11.01 8.63
C TYR A 48 -6.27 -9.51 8.96
N CYS A 49 -6.95 -8.72 8.14
CA CYS A 49 -7.14 -7.29 8.39
C CYS A 49 -7.76 -7.03 9.79
N LYS A 50 -8.80 -7.79 10.18
CA LYS A 50 -9.41 -7.70 11.51
C LYS A 50 -8.44 -8.06 12.64
N SER A 51 -7.51 -9.00 12.40
CA SER A 51 -6.47 -9.36 13.39
C SER A 51 -5.38 -8.30 13.55
N VAL A 52 -5.21 -7.45 12.54
CA VAL A 52 -4.20 -6.38 12.52
C VAL A 52 -4.74 -5.13 13.21
N LEU A 53 -6.01 -4.79 12.98
CA LEU A 53 -6.68 -3.63 13.54
C LEU A 53 -7.13 -3.87 15.01
N PRO A 54 -7.17 -2.83 15.85
CA PRO A 54 -7.75 -2.94 17.18
C PRO A 54 -9.27 -3.17 17.10
N ASN A 55 -9.84 -3.85 18.10
CA ASN A 55 -11.27 -4.18 18.13
C ASN A 55 -12.21 -2.96 18.29
N GLN A 56 -11.65 -1.78 18.58
CA GLN A 56 -12.41 -0.54 18.73
C GLN A 56 -12.60 0.17 17.39
N SER A 57 -13.74 0.84 17.22
CA SER A 57 -13.95 1.72 16.06
C SER A 57 -12.93 2.85 16.07
N SER A 58 -12.34 3.10 14.91
CA SER A 58 -11.39 4.20 14.72
C SER A 58 -11.69 4.87 13.39
N ASN A 59 -11.19 6.08 13.18
CA ASN A 59 -11.29 6.67 11.86
C ASN A 59 -10.36 5.93 10.87
N VAL A 60 -10.59 6.17 9.58
CA VAL A 60 -9.86 5.48 8.50
C VAL A 60 -8.35 5.79 8.56
N TYR A 61 -7.98 7.02 8.92
CA TYR A 61 -6.59 7.48 8.96
C TYR A 61 -5.79 6.82 10.09
N GLU A 62 -6.36 6.71 11.27
CA GLU A 62 -5.77 5.98 12.40
C GLU A 62 -5.64 4.49 12.10
N SER A 63 -6.66 3.90 11.46
CA SER A 63 -6.61 2.50 11.02
C SER A 63 -5.51 2.27 9.98
N ALA A 64 -5.40 3.17 9.00
CA ALA A 64 -4.33 3.15 8.00
C ALA A 64 -2.95 3.28 8.67
N ARG A 65 -2.82 4.20 9.63
CA ARG A 65 -1.58 4.41 10.41
C ARG A 65 -1.18 3.15 11.20
N VAL A 66 -2.15 2.43 11.78
CA VAL A 66 -1.90 1.12 12.43
C VAL A 66 -1.39 0.10 11.42
N CYS A 67 -2.05 -0.04 10.27
CA CYS A 67 -1.62 -0.96 9.21
C CYS A 67 -0.19 -0.67 8.75
N VAL A 68 0.15 0.60 8.48
CA VAL A 68 1.48 1.01 8.03
C VAL A 68 2.54 0.71 9.11
N ARG A 69 2.26 1.01 10.38
CA ARG A 69 3.17 0.66 11.49
C ARG A 69 3.42 -0.84 11.58
N LYS A 70 2.38 -1.65 11.37
CA LYS A 70 2.50 -3.11 11.37
C LYS A 70 3.34 -3.59 10.18
N SER A 71 3.14 -3.03 8.99
CA SER A 71 3.94 -3.34 7.80
C SER A 71 5.42 -2.95 7.97
N LEU A 72 5.71 -1.80 8.57
CA LEU A 72 7.07 -1.39 8.92
C LEU A 72 7.72 -2.38 9.91
N ALA A 73 6.99 -2.78 10.96
CA ALA A 73 7.48 -3.75 11.93
C ALA A 73 7.76 -5.12 11.29
N GLN A 74 6.91 -5.57 10.37
CA GLN A 74 7.14 -6.83 9.65
C GLN A 74 8.31 -6.73 8.66
N SER A 75 8.49 -5.60 7.99
CA SER A 75 9.63 -5.38 7.10
C SER A 75 10.96 -5.45 7.85
N ARG A 76 11.02 -4.87 9.06
CA ARG A 76 12.19 -5.00 9.96
C ARG A 76 12.42 -6.44 10.42
N LYS A 77 11.37 -7.19 10.75
CA LYS A 77 11.48 -8.61 11.11
C LYS A 77 11.99 -9.45 9.94
N LEU A 78 11.50 -9.19 8.73
CA LEU A 78 11.96 -9.85 7.51
C LEU A 78 13.44 -9.57 7.28
N LEU A 79 13.87 -8.32 7.33
CA LEU A 79 15.27 -7.95 7.15
C LEU A 79 16.18 -8.67 8.16
N ASN A 80 15.83 -8.62 9.45
CA ASN A 80 16.60 -9.32 10.50
C ASN A 80 16.67 -10.83 10.28
N LEU A 81 15.59 -11.45 9.79
CA LEU A 81 15.55 -12.88 9.49
C LEU A 81 16.44 -13.21 8.30
N VAL A 82 16.36 -12.43 7.22
CA VAL A 82 17.18 -12.56 6.02
C VAL A 82 18.66 -12.40 6.37
N ASP A 83 19.02 -11.38 7.13
CA ASP A 83 20.39 -11.14 7.61
C ASP A 83 20.91 -12.34 8.40
N LYS A 84 20.09 -12.92 9.28
CA LYS A 84 20.46 -14.11 10.05
C LYS A 84 20.75 -15.32 9.15
N TYR A 85 20.00 -15.51 8.06
CA TYR A 85 20.29 -16.57 7.09
C TYR A 85 21.55 -16.25 6.28
N LEU A 86 21.73 -15.00 5.88
CA LEU A 86 22.92 -14.52 5.18
C LEU A 86 24.18 -14.53 6.06
N LEU A 87 24.10 -14.66 7.39
CA LEU A 87 25.27 -14.95 8.23
C LEU A 87 25.73 -16.42 8.12
N ARG A 88 24.86 -17.32 7.66
CA ARG A 88 25.11 -18.76 7.52
C ARG A 88 25.30 -19.17 6.05
N ARG A 89 25.83 -18.28 5.20
CA ARG A 89 25.95 -18.49 3.75
C ARG A 89 26.61 -19.81 3.38
N SER A 90 27.59 -20.28 4.16
CA SER A 90 28.30 -21.54 3.92
C SER A 90 27.40 -22.77 3.92
N THR A 91 26.22 -22.69 4.54
CA THR A 91 25.22 -23.79 4.59
C THR A 91 24.16 -23.70 3.49
N LEU A 92 24.22 -22.67 2.64
CA LEU A 92 23.21 -22.36 1.64
C LEU A 92 23.75 -22.57 0.22
N SER A 93 22.85 -22.92 -0.70
CA SER A 93 23.19 -22.90 -2.12
C SER A 93 23.39 -21.47 -2.62
N ILE A 94 24.13 -21.30 -3.72
CA ILE A 94 24.33 -19.99 -4.34
C ILE A 94 22.99 -19.34 -4.71
N THR A 95 22.03 -20.11 -5.22
CA THR A 95 20.68 -19.64 -5.56
C THR A 95 19.94 -19.11 -4.34
N ALA A 96 20.02 -19.82 -3.21
CA ALA A 96 19.40 -19.38 -1.96
C ALA A 96 20.05 -18.09 -1.44
N ILE A 97 21.38 -17.96 -1.54
CA ILE A 97 22.09 -16.73 -1.16
C ILE A 97 21.60 -15.55 -2.00
N ARG A 98 21.50 -15.70 -3.32
CA ARG A 98 21.03 -14.62 -4.20
C ARG A 98 19.59 -14.22 -3.92
N ALA A 99 18.70 -15.19 -3.75
CA ALA A 99 17.31 -14.90 -3.38
C ALA A 99 17.21 -14.16 -2.03
N LEU A 100 18.06 -14.51 -1.06
CA LEU A 100 18.12 -13.80 0.23
C LEU A 100 18.69 -12.38 0.07
N GLU A 101 19.67 -12.15 -0.79
CA GLU A 101 20.17 -10.80 -1.12
C GLU A 101 19.08 -9.92 -1.75
N ASP A 102 18.28 -10.48 -2.67
CA ASP A 102 17.13 -9.78 -3.25
C ASP A 102 16.08 -9.44 -2.18
N CYS A 103 15.80 -10.39 -1.28
CA CYS A 103 14.90 -10.16 -0.15
C CYS A 103 15.43 -9.10 0.82
N GLN A 104 16.74 -9.06 1.05
CA GLN A 104 17.40 -8.06 1.90
C GLN A 104 17.21 -6.65 1.33
N PHE A 105 17.42 -6.51 0.01
CA PHE A 105 17.21 -5.26 -0.70
C PHE A 105 15.74 -4.83 -0.65
N LEU A 106 14.81 -5.73 -0.98
CA LEU A 106 13.38 -5.46 -0.94
C LEU A 106 12.90 -5.07 0.47
N ALA A 107 13.37 -5.76 1.51
CA ALA A 107 13.00 -5.44 2.89
C ALA A 107 13.50 -4.05 3.29
N SER A 108 14.71 -3.66 2.87
CA SER A 108 15.25 -2.32 3.10
C SER A 108 14.42 -1.23 2.43
N LEU A 109 14.06 -1.41 1.16
CA LEU A 109 13.18 -0.48 0.42
C LEU A 109 11.80 -0.33 1.10
N ASN A 110 11.21 -1.44 1.57
CA ASN A 110 9.93 -1.40 2.28
C ASN A 110 10.03 -0.64 3.60
N ILE A 111 11.13 -0.78 4.35
CA ILE A 111 11.36 -0.03 5.59
C ILE A 111 11.40 1.47 5.30
N GLU A 112 12.15 1.89 4.29
CA GLU A 112 12.25 3.29 3.88
C GLU A 112 10.89 3.84 3.45
N PHE A 113 10.19 3.12 2.57
CA PHE A 113 8.87 3.49 2.09
C PHE A 113 7.87 3.70 3.24
N PHE A 114 7.74 2.73 4.16
CA PHE A 114 6.79 2.85 5.26
C PHE A 114 7.21 3.90 6.29
N ALA A 115 8.51 4.09 6.53
CA ALA A 115 9.00 5.15 7.42
C ALA A 115 8.66 6.55 6.87
N GLN A 116 8.89 6.76 5.56
CA GLN A 116 8.54 7.99 4.87
C GLN A 116 7.02 8.22 4.86
N LEU A 117 6.24 7.17 4.65
CA LEU A 117 4.78 7.28 4.68
C LEU A 117 4.27 7.68 6.08
N LEU A 118 4.90 7.21 7.16
CA LEU A 118 4.53 7.61 8.52
C LEU A 118 4.93 9.04 8.88
N SER A 119 6.05 9.56 8.32
CA SER A 119 6.47 10.94 8.53
C SER A 119 5.65 11.94 7.72
N ASN A 120 5.21 11.53 6.53
CA ASN A 120 4.59 12.44 5.56
C ASN A 120 3.07 12.36 5.53
N CYS A 121 2.46 11.29 6.06
CA CYS A 121 1.02 11.25 6.11
C CYS A 121 0.49 12.25 7.16
N GLN A 122 -0.15 13.31 6.66
CA GLN A 122 -1.17 14.09 7.38
C GLN A 122 -2.48 13.28 7.46
N CYS A 123 -2.34 12.00 7.80
CA CYS A 123 -3.34 11.17 8.43
C CYS A 123 -3.52 11.69 9.87
#